data_AF-A0A1L5KM43-F1
#
_entry.id   AF-A0A1L5KM43-F1
#
_cell.length_a   1.000
_cell.length_b   1.000
_cell.length_c   1.000
_cell.angle_alpha   90.00
_cell.angle_beta   90.00
_cell.angle_gamma   90.00
#
_symmetry.space_group_name_H-M   'P 1'
#
loop_
_entity.id
_entity.type
_entity.pdbx_description
1 polymer ?
#
loop_
_entity_poly.entity_id
_entity_poly.type
_entity_poly.pdbx_seq_one_letter_code
_entity_poly.pdbx_strand_id
1 'polypeptide(L)' 'EMTLSLADRWILAEFNQTIKAYREALDSFRFDIAAGILYEFTWNQFCDWYLEKPNCAVLAIRW' A
#
# COMPACT_ATOMS: atom_id res chain seq x y z
N GLU A 1 -17.71 -15.98 -10.55
CA GLU A 1 -17.47 -14.54 -10.29
C GLU A 1 -16.44 -14.42 -9.18
N MET A 2 -15.43 -13.56 -9.31
CA MET A 2 -14.45 -13.33 -8.25
C MET A 2 -15.00 -12.32 -7.25
N THR A 3 -15.64 -12.81 -6.18
CA THR A 3 -16.06 -11.97 -5.06
C THR A 3 -14.85 -11.47 -4.27
N LEU A 4 -14.63 -10.16 -4.28
CA LEU A 4 -13.58 -9.52 -3.48
C LEU A 4 -13.84 -9.72 -1.99
N SER A 5 -12.78 -10.00 -1.23
CA SER A 5 -12.82 -10.06 0.23
C SER A 5 -13.00 -8.66 0.83
N LEU A 6 -13.30 -8.58 2.13
CA LEU A 6 -13.32 -7.30 2.84
C LEU A 6 -11.93 -6.63 2.85
N ALA A 7 -10.86 -7.43 3.00
CA ALA A 7 -9.49 -6.94 2.95
C ALA A 7 -9.13 -6.39 1.57
N ASP A 8 -9.58 -7.07 0.50
CA ASP A 8 -9.33 -6.65 -0.89
C ASP A 8 -10.01 -5.30 -1.16
N ARG A 9 -11.24 -5.11 -0.66
CA ARG A 9 -11.94 -3.83 -0.78
C ARG A 9 -11.25 -2.72 0.01
N TRP A 10 -10.75 -3.02 1.19
CA TRP A 10 -10.03 -2.06 2.03
C TRP A 10 -8.73 -1.61 1.37
N ILE A 11 -7.88 -2.54 0.93
CA ILE A 11 -6.59 -2.19 0.31
C ILE A 11 -6.77 -1.42 -1.00
N LEU A 12 -7.83 -1.69 -1.76
CA LEU A 12 -8.18 -0.91 -2.95
C LEU A 12 -8.62 0.51 -2.62
N ALA A 13 -9.33 0.71 -1.51
CA ALA A 13 -9.70 2.04 -1.03
C ALA A 13 -8.44 2.84 -0.63
N GLU A 14 -7.55 2.24 0.15
CA GLU A 14 -6.28 2.85 0.56
C GLU A 14 -5.37 3.15 -0.64
N PHE A 15 -5.33 2.25 -1.61
CA PHE A 15 -4.57 2.45 -2.85
C PHE A 15 -5.07 3.66 -3.65
N ASN A 16 -6.39 3.82 -3.76
CA ASN A 16 -6.96 4.98 -4.45
C ASN A 16 -6.61 6.30 -3.76
N GLN A 17 -6.61 6.34 -2.43
CA GLN A 17 -6.18 7.52 -1.67
C GLN A 17 -4.69 7.81 -1.88
N THR A 18 -3.86 6.76 -1.84
CA THR A 18 -2.42 6.85 -2.08
C THR A 18 -2.11 7.41 -3.47
N ILE A 19 -2.80 6.93 -4.52
CA ILE A 19 -2.63 7.44 -5.88
C ILE A 19 -2.92 8.93 -5.96
N LYS A 20 -3.98 9.39 -5.27
CA LYS A 20 -4.35 10.80 -5.28
C LYS A 20 -3.22 11.66 -4.68
N ALA A 21 -2.74 11.29 -3.50
CA ALA A 21 -1.63 11.99 -2.83
C ALA A 21 -0.33 11.93 -3.65
N TYR A 22 -0.03 10.77 -4.24
CA TYR A 22 1.12 10.59 -5.11
C TYR A 22 1.07 11.50 -6.35
N ARG A 23 -0.10 11.60 -7.00
CA ARG A 23 -0.30 12.50 -8.15
C ARG A 23 -0.15 13.96 -7.76
N GLU A 24 -0.72 14.38 -6.64
CA GLU A 24 -0.57 15.76 -6.12
C GLU A 24 0.91 16.10 -5.86
N ALA A 25 1.68 15.16 -5.32
CA ALA A 25 3.12 15.33 -5.12
C ALA A 25 3.89 15.41 -6.46
N LEU A 26 3.53 14.60 -7.45
CA LEU A 26 4.11 14.65 -8.80
C LEU A 26 3.78 15.95 -9.52
N ASP A 27 2.53 16.43 -9.44
CA ASP A 27 2.09 17.69 -10.05
C ASP A 27 2.85 18.89 -9.45
N SER A 28 3.32 18.75 -8.20
CA SER A 28 4.16 19.72 -7.50
C SER A 28 5.67 19.51 -7.74
N PHE A 29 6.08 18.58 -8.61
CA PHE A 29 7.47 18.16 -8.85
C PHE A 29 8.22 17.70 -7.58
N ARG A 30 7.49 17.28 -6.53
CA ARG A 30 8.03 16.80 -5.26
C ARG A 30 8.22 15.30 -5.31
N PHE A 31 9.19 14.87 -6.11
CA PHE A 31 9.51 13.46 -6.29
C PHE A 31 9.97 12.78 -4.99
N ASP A 32 10.57 13.53 -4.08
CA ASP A 32 10.93 13.09 -2.73
C ASP A 32 9.71 12.64 -1.93
N ILE A 33 8.66 13.46 -1.94
CA ILE A 33 7.39 13.14 -1.27
C ILE A 33 6.67 12.00 -2.00
N ALA A 34 6.64 12.04 -3.33
CA ALA A 34 6.00 11.00 -4.14
C ALA A 34 6.61 9.60 -3.87
N ALA A 35 7.95 9.50 -3.83
CA ALA A 35 8.63 8.27 -3.49
C ALA A 35 8.33 7.81 -2.04
N GLY A 36 8.28 8.75 -1.09
CA GLY A 36 7.90 8.46 0.29
C GLY A 36 6.49 7.90 0.43
N ILE A 37 5.51 8.49 -0.26
CA ILE A 37 4.11 8.02 -0.29
C ILE A 37 4.02 6.59 -0.81
N LEU A 38 4.73 6.29 -1.92
CA LEU A 38 4.72 4.95 -2.51
C LEU A 38 5.38 3.91 -1.58
N TYR A 39 6.48 4.30 -0.94
CA TYR A 39 7.18 3.44 0.01
C TYR A 39 6.30 3.11 1.22
N GLU A 40 5.68 4.12 1.83
CA GLU A 40 4.76 3.98 2.95
C GLU A 40 3.60 3.04 2.62
N PHE A 41 2.95 3.22 1.48
CA PHE A 41 1.85 2.34 1.07
C PHE A 41 2.32 0.90 0.82
N THR A 42 3.44 0.71 0.11
CA THR A 42 3.93 -0.62 -0.25
C THR A 42 4.36 -1.40 0.99
N TRP A 43 5.09 -0.75 1.90
CA TRP A 43 5.62 -1.42 3.09
C TRP A 43 4.57 -1.53 4.19
N ASN A 44 4.03 -0.39 4.65
CA ASN A 44 3.22 -0.33 5.86
C ASN A 44 1.74 -0.65 5.65
N GLN A 45 1.20 -0.60 4.42
CA GLN A 45 -0.20 -0.94 4.16
C GLN A 45 -0.34 -2.26 3.39
N PHE A 46 0.47 -2.46 2.35
CA PHE A 46 0.36 -3.65 1.51
C PHE A 46 1.10 -4.86 2.10
N CYS A 47 2.39 -4.75 2.40
CA CYS A 47 3.15 -5.87 2.96
C CYS A 47 2.69 -6.23 4.39
N ASP A 48 2.68 -5.25 5.30
CA ASP A 48 2.39 -5.49 6.72
C ASP A 48 0.93 -5.90 7.01
N TRP A 49 -0.05 -5.39 6.27
CA TRP A 49 -1.47 -5.68 6.57
C TRP A 49 -2.13 -6.62 5.59
N TYR A 50 -1.85 -6.49 4.29
CA TYR A 50 -2.53 -7.28 3.27
C TYR A 50 -1.82 -8.60 2.97
N LEU A 51 -0.48 -8.63 2.93
CA LEU A 51 0.29 -9.85 2.65
C LEU A 51 0.64 -10.67 3.90
N GLU A 52 0.91 -10.05 5.05
CA GLU A 52 1.19 -10.80 6.28
C GLU A 52 -0.06 -11.45 6.90
N LYS A 53 -1.24 -10.82 6.80
CA LYS A 53 -2.47 -11.40 7.37
C LYS A 53 -2.92 -12.75 6.79
N PRO A 54 -2.73 -13.07 5.49
CA PRO A 54 -2.95 -14.42 5.00
C PRO A 54 -1.80 -15.39 5.33
N ASN A 55 -0.63 -14.90 5.77
CA ASN A 55 0.58 -15.70 5.87
C ASN A 55 1.41 -15.31 7.11
N CYS A 56 0.97 -15.78 8.29
CA CYS A 56 1.70 -15.72 9.57
C CYS A 56 3.11 -16.37 9.54
N ALA A 57 3.59 -16.85 8.39
CA ALA A 57 4.89 -17.49 8.19
C ALA A 57 5.97 -16.60 7.55
N VAL A 58 5.64 -15.39 7.06
CA VAL A 58 6.63 -14.51 6.39
C VAL A 58 7.44 -13.65 7.38
N LEU A 59 7.11 -13.71 8.67
CA LEU A 59 7.86 -13.10 9.79
C LEU A 59 9.31 -13.64 9.98
N ALA A 60 9.85 -14.43 9.05
CA ALA A 60 11.25 -14.85 9.05
C ALA A 60 12.20 -13.88 8.31
N ILE A 61 11.71 -12.78 7.71
CA ILE A 61 12.57 -11.80 7.02
C ILE A 61 12.33 -10.40 7.58
N ARG A 62 12.57 -10.26 8.88
CA ARG A 62 12.99 -8.99 9.48
C ARG A 62 14.34 -9.25 10.15
N TRP A 63 15.37 -9.32 9.30
CA TRP A 63 16.76 -9.04 9.67
C TRP A 63 17.05 -7.60 9.25
#